data_AF-A0A1G8RA72-F1
#
_entry.id   AF-A0A1G8RA72-F1
#
_cell.length_a   1.000
_cell.length_b   1.000
_cell.length_c   1.000
_cell.angle_alpha   90.00
_cell.angle_beta   90.00
_cell.angle_gamma   90.00
#
_symmetry.space_group_name_H-M   'P 1'
#
loop_
_entity.id
_entity.type
_entity.pdbx_description
1 polymer ?
#
loop_
_entity_poly.entity_id
_entity_poly.type
_entity_poly.pdbx_seq_one_letter_code
_entity_poly.pdbx_strand_id
1 'polypeptide(L)'
;MSKKCLKCGCELSDDSPSYCPNCIKEEIEKAKGGNKESTNAENVLAIITFLTLILGIIVFIILFDNDTVLAFGILISSIVTWGVLIVLCNISNNLHEINKKMKG
;
A
#
# COMPACT_ATOMS: atom_id res chain seq x y z
N MET A 1 -15.38 -31.90 25.17
CA MET A 1 -14.58 -30.82 25.79
C MET A 1 -14.94 -29.56 25.02
N SER A 2 -15.44 -28.51 25.68
CA SER A 2 -15.84 -27.26 25.00
C SER A 2 -14.64 -26.65 24.28
N LYS A 3 -14.69 -26.53 22.94
CA LYS A 3 -13.64 -25.86 22.16
C LYS A 3 -13.67 -24.37 22.51
N LYS A 4 -12.51 -23.75 22.69
CA LYS A 4 -12.39 -22.32 22.99
C LYS A 4 -11.61 -21.60 21.91
N CYS A 5 -11.94 -20.32 21.72
CA CYS A 5 -11.28 -19.48 20.74
C CYS A 5 -9.84 -19.25 21.16
N LEU A 6 -8.89 -19.50 20.28
CA LEU A 6 -7.46 -19.31 20.58
C LEU A 6 -7.09 -17.85 20.88
N LYS A 7 -7.89 -16.87 20.41
CA LYS A 7 -7.61 -15.44 20.58
C LYS A 7 -8.32 -14.82 21.79
N CYS A 8 -9.60 -15.11 22.01
CA CYS A 8 -10.41 -14.46 23.05
C CYS A 8 -10.95 -15.41 24.13
N GLY A 9 -10.75 -16.73 24.00
CA GLY A 9 -11.22 -17.72 24.98
C GLY A 9 -12.73 -17.98 25.01
N CYS A 10 -13.53 -17.36 24.13
CA CYS A 10 -14.96 -17.65 24.00
C CYS A 10 -15.21 -19.12 23.66
N GLU A 11 -16.28 -19.70 24.20
CA GLU A 11 -16.70 -21.05 23.86
C GLU A 11 -17.19 -21.13 22.41
N LEU A 12 -16.75 -22.16 21.70
CA LEU A 12 -17.11 -22.48 20.33
C LEU A 12 -17.82 -23.83 20.31
N SER A 13 -18.82 -23.92 19.43
CA SER A 13 -19.44 -25.20 19.12
C SER A 13 -18.40 -26.14 18.52
N ASP A 14 -18.56 -27.46 18.72
CA ASP A 14 -17.56 -28.44 18.32
C ASP A 14 -17.24 -28.43 16.82
N ASP A 15 -18.17 -28.00 15.97
CA ASP A 15 -18.00 -27.84 14.51
C ASP A 15 -17.46 -26.46 14.08
N SER A 16 -17.18 -25.56 15.02
CA SER A 16 -16.76 -24.19 14.70
C SER A 16 -15.24 -24.06 14.50
N PRO A 17 -14.80 -23.11 13.65
CA PRO A 17 -13.38 -22.86 13.37
C PRO A 17 -12.60 -22.45 14.64
N SER A 18 -11.27 -22.59 14.61
CA SER A 18 -10.37 -22.29 15.74
C SER A 18 -10.46 -20.86 16.31
N TYR A 19 -11.07 -19.94 15.55
CA TYR A 19 -11.27 -18.54 15.92
C TYR A 19 -12.74 -18.17 15.92
N CYS A 20 -13.13 -17.31 16.85
CA CYS A 20 -14.49 -16.80 16.96
C CYS A 20 -14.85 -15.91 15.76
N PRO A 21 -16.12 -15.86 15.32
CA PRO A 21 -16.53 -14.99 14.20
C PRO A 21 -16.15 -13.52 14.40
N ASN A 22 -16.20 -13.04 15.64
CA ASN A 22 -15.82 -11.66 15.97
C ASN A 22 -14.31 -11.42 15.83
N CYS A 23 -13.51 -12.43 16.18
CA CYS A 23 -12.06 -12.44 16.08
C CYS A 23 -11.62 -12.45 14.61
N ILE A 24 -12.31 -13.25 13.80
CA ILE A 24 -12.11 -13.32 12.35
C ILE A 24 -12.54 -12.00 11.69
N LYS A 25 -13.67 -11.43 12.11
CA LYS A 25 -14.14 -10.13 11.61
C LYS A 25 -13.13 -9.02 11.90
N GLU A 26 -12.56 -8.97 13.09
CA GLU A 26 -11.51 -8.00 13.44
C GLU A 26 -10.24 -8.16 12.57
N GLU A 27 -9.81 -9.40 12.28
CA GLU A 27 -8.70 -9.67 11.36
C GLU A 27 -9.02 -9.23 9.92
N ILE A 28 -10.26 -9.47 9.46
CA ILE A 28 -10.74 -9.04 8.14
C ILE A 28 -10.85 -7.51 8.07
N GLU A 29 -11.31 -6.85 9.14
CA GLU A 29 -11.39 -5.39 9.22
C GLU A 29 -10.00 -4.75 9.30
N LYS A 30 -9.04 -5.38 9.99
CA LYS A 30 -7.62 -4.98 9.96
C LYS A 30 -7.01 -5.16 8.57
N ALA A 31 -7.34 -6.25 7.87
CA ALA A 31 -6.90 -6.49 6.49
C ALA A 31 -7.57 -5.52 5.49
N LYS A 32 -8.84 -5.15 5.70
CA LYS A 32 -9.56 -4.12 4.91
C LYS A 32 -9.15 -2.68 5.27
N GLY A 33 -8.61 -2.47 6.48
CA GLY A 33 -8.11 -1.20 6.98
C GLY A 33 -6.89 -0.64 6.22
N GLY A 34 -6.40 -1.34 5.19
CA GLY A 34 -5.47 -0.81 4.21
C GLY A 34 -6.09 0.26 3.29
N ASN A 35 -7.42 0.36 3.21
CA ASN A 35 -8.08 1.48 2.54
C ASN A 35 -8.33 2.62 3.56
N LYS A 36 -7.25 3.12 4.17
CA LYS A 36 -7.30 4.38 4.91
C LYS A 36 -7.66 5.45 3.87
N GLU A 37 -8.77 6.13 4.13
CA GLU A 37 -9.19 7.39 3.52
C GLU A 37 -8.00 8.33 3.39
N SER A 38 -7.27 8.21 2.28
CA SER A 38 -6.21 9.11 1.90
C SER A 38 -6.89 10.31 1.30
N THR A 39 -6.48 11.49 1.74
CA THR A 39 -7.03 12.72 1.19
C THR A 39 -6.78 12.69 -0.33
N ASN A 40 -7.70 13.20 -1.16
CA ASN A 40 -7.60 13.11 -2.63
C ASN A 40 -6.19 13.40 -3.19
N ALA A 41 -5.43 14.31 -2.58
CA ALA A 41 -4.06 14.65 -2.96
C ALA A 41 -3.03 13.52 -2.73
N GLU A 42 -3.11 12.77 -1.64
CA GLU A 42 -2.18 11.67 -1.33
C GLU A 42 -2.41 10.48 -2.26
N ASN A 43 -3.68 10.18 -2.54
CA ASN A 43 -4.06 9.18 -3.53
C ASN A 43 -3.59 9.58 -4.94
N VAL A 44 -3.75 10.86 -5.30
CA VAL A 44 -3.23 11.39 -6.57
C VAL A 44 -1.71 11.30 -6.63
N LEU A 45 -1.00 11.59 -5.54
CA LEU A 45 0.46 11.50 -5.49
C LEU A 45 0.94 10.04 -5.65
N ALA A 46 0.25 9.08 -5.02
CA ALA A 46 0.52 7.66 -5.20
C ALA A 46 0.30 7.22 -6.66
N ILE A 47 -0.80 7.66 -7.29
CA ILE A 47 -1.09 7.37 -8.70
C ILE A 47 -0.02 7.96 -9.62
N ILE A 48 0.36 9.23 -9.41
CA ILE A 48 1.43 9.89 -10.19
C ILE A 48 2.74 9.11 -10.05
N THR A 49 3.05 8.63 -8.85
CA THR A 49 4.25 7.82 -8.59
C THR A 49 4.27 6.58 -9.49
N PHE A 50 3.19 5.79 -9.53
CA PHE A 50 3.14 4.63 -10.43
C PHE A 50 3.14 5.02 -11.91
N LEU A 51 2.44 6.08 -12.31
CA LEU A 51 2.42 6.56 -13.69
C LEU A 51 3.82 6.98 -14.18
N THR A 52 4.61 7.65 -13.33
CA THR A 52 5.98 8.06 -13.70
C THR A 52 6.90 6.87 -13.99
N LEU A 53 6.73 5.76 -13.27
CA LEU A 53 7.49 4.53 -13.52
C LEU A 53 7.02 3.83 -14.81
N ILE A 54 5.71 3.71 -15.00
CA ILE A 54 5.13 3.06 -16.20
C ILE A 54 5.55 3.82 -17.45
N LEU A 55 5.49 5.15 -17.43
CA LEU A 55 5.89 5.97 -18.57
C LEU A 55 7.38 5.78 -18.91
N GLY A 56 8.24 5.73 -17.89
CA GLY A 56 9.67 5.46 -18.07
C GLY A 56 9.96 4.11 -18.72
N ILE A 57 9.23 3.06 -18.32
CA ILE A 57 9.35 1.71 -18.90
C ILE A 57 8.90 1.71 -20.37
N ILE A 58 7.78 2.36 -20.70
CA ILE A 58 7.28 2.45 -22.08
C ILE A 58 8.31 3.14 -22.98
N VAL A 59 8.84 4.29 -22.53
CA VAL A 59 9.86 5.04 -23.29
C VAL A 59 11.14 4.21 -23.44
N PHE A 60 11.55 3.49 -22.40
CA PHE A 60 12.68 2.56 -22.48
C PHE A 60 12.47 1.51 -23.57
N ILE A 61 11.31 0.84 -23.61
CA ILE A 61 11.02 -0.20 -24.62
C ILE A 61 11.07 0.37 -26.04
N ILE A 62 10.53 1.58 -26.26
CA ILE A 62 10.52 2.23 -27.57
C ILE A 62 11.94 2.59 -28.04
N LEU A 63 12.78 3.06 -27.12
CA LEU A 63 14.13 3.56 -27.44
C LEU A 63 15.21 2.49 -27.39
N PHE A 64 14.97 1.34 -26.75
CA PHE A 64 15.98 0.32 -26.50
C PHE A 64 16.69 -0.16 -27.78
N ASP A 65 15.94 -0.32 -28.88
CA ASP A 65 16.48 -0.80 -30.15
C ASP A 65 17.24 0.29 -30.94
N ASN A 66 16.93 1.57 -30.70
CA ASN A 66 17.51 2.70 -31.43
C ASN A 66 18.73 3.33 -30.73
N ASP A 67 18.63 3.53 -29.42
CA ASP A 67 19.69 4.13 -28.61
C ASP A 67 19.65 3.56 -27.20
N THR A 68 20.43 2.50 -27.01
CA THR A 68 20.51 1.75 -25.76
C THR A 68 21.01 2.62 -24.61
N VAL A 69 21.98 3.52 -24.87
CA VAL A 69 22.56 4.38 -23.83
C VAL A 69 21.52 5.38 -23.32
N LEU A 70 20.81 6.03 -24.25
CA LEU A 70 19.73 6.95 -23.92
C LEU A 70 18.58 6.23 -23.20
N ALA A 71 18.19 5.05 -23.68
CA ALA A 71 17.13 4.25 -23.08
C ALA A 71 17.47 3.90 -21.62
N PHE A 72 18.66 3.36 -21.35
CA PHE A 72 19.10 3.06 -19.98
C PHE A 72 19.18 4.32 -19.11
N GLY A 73 19.63 5.46 -19.66
CA GLY A 73 19.63 6.74 -18.95
C GLY A 73 18.23 7.16 -18.49
N ILE A 74 17.23 7.02 -19.37
CA ILE A 74 15.82 7.33 -19.07
C ILE A 74 15.25 6.36 -18.03
N LEU A 75 15.55 5.06 -18.15
CA LEU A 75 15.12 4.05 -17.18
C LEU A 75 15.67 4.35 -15.78
N ILE A 76 16.97 4.61 -15.66
CA ILE A 76 17.62 4.92 -14.38
C ILE A 76 17.02 6.21 -13.80
N SER A 77 16.87 7.26 -14.62
CA SER A 77 16.26 8.53 -14.18
C SER A 77 14.82 8.33 -13.69
N SER A 78 14.02 7.51 -14.38
CA SER A 78 12.65 7.20 -13.99
C SER A 78 12.60 6.44 -12.66
N ILE A 79 13.48 5.44 -12.46
CA ILE A 79 13.59 4.70 -11.19
C ILE A 79 13.97 5.62 -10.03
N VAL A 80 14.94 6.52 -10.24
CA VAL A 80 15.36 7.49 -9.22
C VAL A 80 14.20 8.43 -8.87
N THR A 81 13.51 8.96 -9.88
CA THR A 81 12.36 9.87 -9.70
C THR A 81 11.23 9.18 -8.94
N TRP A 82 10.91 7.94 -9.31
CA TRP A 82 9.93 7.10 -8.62
C TRP A 82 10.32 6.85 -7.15
N GLY A 83 11.60 6.56 -6.89
CA GLY A 83 12.11 6.35 -5.53
C GLY A 83 11.94 7.59 -4.65
N VAL A 84 12.24 8.78 -5.18
CA VAL A 84 12.03 10.05 -4.46
C VAL A 84 10.53 10.28 -4.19
N LEU A 85 9.67 10.03 -5.18
CA LEU A 85 8.21 10.18 -5.04
C LEU A 85 7.63 9.27 -3.96
N ILE A 86 8.09 8.02 -3.85
CA ILE A 86 7.67 7.10 -2.77
C ILE A 86 8.02 7.65 -1.39
N VAL A 87 9.24 8.18 -1.23
CA VAL A 87 9.66 8.76 0.06
C VAL A 87 8.75 9.95 0.41
N LEU A 88 8.43 10.79 -0.57
CA LEU A 88 7.50 11.90 -0.38
C LEU A 88 6.08 11.43 -0.04
N CYS A 89 5.56 10.38 -0.69
CA CYS A 89 4.28 9.77 -0.33
C CYS A 89 4.27 9.30 1.13
N ASN A 90 5.34 8.62 1.57
CA ASN A 90 5.45 8.12 2.94
C ASN A 90 5.49 9.26 3.97
N ILE A 91 6.24 10.33 3.67
CA ILE A 91 6.30 11.52 4.52
C ILE A 91 4.93 12.21 4.57
N SER A 92 4.25 12.36 3.42
CA SER A 92 2.91 12.96 3.34
C SER A 92 1.91 12.20 4.21
N ASN A 93 1.85 10.87 4.06
CA ASN A 93 0.94 10.02 4.81
C ASN A 93 1.21 10.11 6.33
N ASN A 94 2.49 10.15 6.74
CA ASN A 94 2.86 10.31 8.15
C ASN A 94 2.44 11.68 8.70
N LEU A 95 2.66 12.76 7.95
CA LEU A 95 2.23 14.11 8.33
C LEU A 95 0.70 14.20 8.46
N HIS A 96 -0.04 13.58 7.53
CA HIS A 96 -1.49 13.53 7.60
C HIS A 96 -1.97 12.78 8.85
N GLU A 97 -1.36 11.64 9.18
CA GLU A 97 -1.70 10.90 10.40
C GLU A 97 -1.43 11.73 11.66
N ILE A 98 -0.33 12.49 11.71
CA ILE A 98 -0.03 13.41 12.82
C ILE A 98 -1.07 14.54 12.88
N ASN A 99 -1.40 15.17 11.76
CA ASN A 99 -2.39 16.24 11.70
C ASN A 99 -3.78 15.78 12.14
N LYS A 100 -4.18 14.55 11.75
CA LYS A 100 -5.43 13.93 12.19
C LYS A 100 -5.45 13.73 13.71
N LYS A 101 -4.34 13.27 14.30
CA LYS A 101 -4.21 13.10 15.75
C LYS A 101 -4.21 14.42 16.52
N MET A 102 -3.70 15.51 15.94
CA MET A 102 -3.70 16.84 16.56
C MET A 102 -5.06 17.54 16.50
N LYS A 103 -5.89 17.22 15.51
CA LYS A 103 -7.19 17.89 15.31
C LYS A 103 -8.35 17.32 16.13
N GLY A 104 -8.16 16.19 16.84
CA GLY A 104 -9.08 15.67 17.86
C GLY A 104 -10.52 15.54 17.39
#